data_AF-A0A2V9YCA7-F1
#
_entry.id   AF-A0A2V9YCA7-F1
#
_cell.length_a   1.000
_cell.length_b   1.000
_cell.length_c   1.000
_cell.angle_alpha   90.00
_cell.angle_beta   90.00
_cell.angle_gamma   90.00
#
_symmetry.space_group_name_H-M   'P 1'
#
loop_
_entity.id
_entity.type
_entity.pdbx_description
1 polymer ?
#
loop_
_entity_poly.entity_id
_entity_poly.type
_entity_poly.pdbx_seq_one_letter_code
_entity_poly.pdbx_strand_id
1 'polypeptide(L)'
;EDDQQTGQIVSTCTAGFRTGAGGNLTAVGGTSADAPTFAAILALINQFLGSPGLAPVNPTLYSVAASTPSAFHDIKTGNNLVPCTAPSTNCPTGTTQIGFSAGAGYDEVTGLGSVDGFALAQAMGSAPGFTLAPTGGVSSLQVAQGSSITGTVHLTAINSFTGQVTYTCTDSVSESTCTGPSTAIDSTQDASFVITSKAPIARLERPFDRDSRILYATLLPGVFGIVVVASSRKRSLRSVRFLGLLMVLGFSTIWLGSCGGSNHGPKDPGTPTGSYTITVTGTSGSLTRQTSFTLVVVK
;
A
#
# COMPACT_ATOMS: atom_id res chain seq x y z
N GLU A 1 4.23 49.00 -8.11
CA GLU A 1 3.09 49.58 -7.37
C GLU A 1 3.23 51.09 -7.37
N ASP A 2 2.10 51.77 -7.48
CA ASP A 2 1.99 53.22 -7.65
C ASP A 2 1.95 53.88 -6.26
N ASP A 3 2.92 54.74 -5.95
CA ASP A 3 2.89 55.55 -4.75
C ASP A 3 2.02 56.79 -5.03
N GLN A 4 0.74 56.66 -4.68
CA GLN A 4 -0.33 57.64 -4.91
C GLN A 4 -0.25 58.89 -4.00
N GLN A 5 0.95 59.39 -3.66
CA GLN A 5 1.04 60.54 -2.75
C GLN A 5 1.92 61.72 -3.15
N THR A 6 2.74 61.59 -4.18
CA THR A 6 3.47 62.73 -4.75
C THR A 6 3.66 62.49 -6.22
N GLY A 7 3.14 63.35 -7.10
CA GLY A 7 3.25 63.25 -8.56
C GLY A 7 4.67 63.40 -9.10
N GLN A 8 5.61 62.65 -8.55
CA GLN A 8 7.02 62.63 -8.85
C GLN A 8 7.33 61.26 -9.45
N ILE A 9 7.79 61.25 -10.70
CA ILE A 9 8.28 60.02 -11.34
C ILE A 9 9.53 59.59 -10.56
N VAL A 10 9.35 58.64 -9.64
CA VAL A 10 10.44 58.09 -8.86
C VAL A 10 11.26 57.21 -9.79
N SER A 11 12.49 57.62 -10.09
CA SER A 11 13.48 56.78 -10.76
C SER A 11 13.99 55.73 -9.76
N THR A 12 13.18 54.72 -9.44
CA THR A 12 13.58 53.63 -8.55
C THR A 12 13.57 52.32 -9.31
N CYS A 13 14.72 52.00 -9.91
CA CYS A 13 15.01 50.73 -10.55
C CYS A 13 15.22 49.59 -9.53
N THR A 14 14.31 49.46 -8.56
CA THR A 14 14.38 48.39 -7.56
C THR A 14 13.49 47.21 -7.95
N ALA A 15 12.33 47.46 -8.58
CA ALA A 15 11.45 46.42 -9.13
C ALA A 15 10.56 46.99 -10.26
N GLY A 16 10.67 46.48 -11.49
CA GLY A 16 9.85 46.88 -12.64
C GLY A 16 10.54 46.68 -14.00
N PHE A 17 9.74 46.61 -15.08
CA PHE A 17 10.24 46.51 -16.46
C PHE A 17 10.52 47.90 -17.02
N ARG A 18 11.54 48.04 -17.88
CA ARG A 18 11.81 49.31 -18.57
C ARG A 18 11.08 49.35 -19.89
N THR A 19 10.29 50.39 -20.13
CA THR A 19 9.72 50.68 -21.46
C THR A 19 10.23 52.01 -21.98
N GLY A 20 10.37 52.13 -23.29
CA GLY A 20 10.82 53.37 -23.92
C GLY A 20 10.68 53.33 -25.43
N ALA A 21 9.56 53.85 -25.94
CA ALA A 21 9.51 54.34 -27.32
C ALA A 21 10.02 55.80 -27.30
N GLY A 22 11.09 56.10 -28.06
CA GLY A 22 11.63 57.46 -28.17
C GLY A 22 12.72 57.86 -27.16
N GLY A 23 13.38 56.90 -26.50
CA GLY A 23 14.63 57.14 -25.76
C GLY A 23 14.51 57.53 -24.29
N ASN A 24 13.30 57.60 -23.71
CA ASN A 24 13.09 57.77 -22.27
C ASN A 24 12.72 56.43 -21.63
N LEU A 25 13.47 56.00 -20.61
CA LEU A 25 13.26 54.72 -19.92
C LEU A 25 12.42 54.93 -18.66
N THR A 26 11.15 54.54 -18.71
CA THR A 26 10.27 54.54 -17.53
C THR A 26 10.09 53.13 -16.99
N ALA A 27 9.96 53.01 -15.67
CA ALA A 27 9.60 51.76 -15.03
C ALA A 27 8.09 51.51 -15.17
N VAL A 28 7.72 50.30 -15.55
CA VAL A 28 6.33 49.81 -15.60
C VAL A 28 6.22 48.50 -14.82
N GLY A 29 5.01 48.13 -14.43
CA GLY A 29 4.73 46.88 -13.72
C GLY A 29 3.29 46.43 -13.89
N GLY A 30 2.81 45.62 -12.95
CA GLY A 30 1.49 45.01 -12.99
C GLY A 30 1.47 43.72 -13.80
N THR A 31 0.39 42.95 -13.66
CA THR A 31 0.22 41.63 -14.29
C THR A 31 0.30 41.68 -15.83
N SER A 32 0.07 42.85 -16.42
CA SER A 32 0.28 43.11 -17.86
C SER A 32 1.73 42.94 -18.31
N ALA A 33 2.70 43.09 -17.41
CA ALA A 33 4.12 42.84 -17.70
C ALA A 33 4.53 41.38 -17.42
N ASP A 34 3.84 40.71 -16.50
CA ASP A 34 4.08 39.30 -16.18
C ASP A 34 3.57 38.37 -17.30
N ALA A 35 2.41 38.66 -17.89
CA ALA A 35 1.84 37.88 -18.98
C ALA A 35 2.78 37.69 -20.20
N PRO A 36 3.38 38.75 -20.80
CA PRO A 36 4.33 38.59 -21.89
C PRO A 36 5.65 37.96 -21.43
N THR A 37 6.07 38.15 -20.18
CA THR A 37 7.26 37.50 -19.62
C THR A 37 7.07 35.99 -19.54
N PHE A 38 5.92 35.55 -19.03
CA PHE A 38 5.58 34.12 -18.98
C PHE A 38 5.42 33.52 -20.38
N ALA A 39 4.81 34.25 -21.32
CA ALA A 39 4.71 33.82 -22.72
C ALA A 39 6.10 33.61 -23.36
N ALA A 40 7.07 34.49 -23.08
CA ALA A 40 8.44 34.35 -23.57
C ALA A 40 9.15 33.12 -22.98
N ILE A 41 8.96 32.84 -21.68
CA ILE A 41 9.49 31.62 -21.04
C ILE A 41 8.91 30.38 -21.72
N LEU A 42 7.59 30.31 -21.94
CA LEU A 42 6.96 29.18 -22.63
C LEU A 42 7.43 29.03 -24.08
N ALA A 43 7.69 30.13 -24.79
CA ALA A 43 8.25 30.09 -26.13
C ALA A 43 9.66 29.48 -26.15
N LEU A 44 10.52 29.87 -25.19
CA LEU A 44 11.86 29.29 -25.02
C LEU A 44 11.80 27.80 -24.64
N ILE A 45 10.86 27.41 -23.77
CA ILE A 45 10.63 26.01 -23.42
C ILE A 45 10.16 25.24 -24.66
N ASN A 46 9.22 25.78 -25.44
CA ASN A 46 8.76 25.13 -26.67
C ASN A 46 9.91 24.91 -27.66
N GLN A 47 10.80 25.90 -27.79
CA GLN A 47 12.02 25.80 -28.58
C GLN A 47 12.96 24.70 -28.03
N PHE A 48 13.20 24.67 -26.72
CA PHE A 48 14.05 23.66 -26.07
C PHE A 48 13.53 22.24 -26.29
N LEU A 49 12.21 22.04 -26.20
CA LEU A 49 11.56 20.75 -26.42
C LEU A 49 11.50 20.34 -27.90
N GLY A 50 11.78 21.26 -28.83
CA GLY A 50 11.58 21.02 -30.26
C GLY A 50 10.12 20.72 -30.63
N SER A 51 9.16 21.17 -29.82
CA SER A 51 7.74 20.86 -30.00
C SER A 51 7.10 21.85 -31.00
N PRO A 52 6.15 21.41 -31.86
CA PRO A 52 5.37 22.30 -32.72
C PRO A 52 4.43 23.22 -31.94
N GLY A 53 4.27 23.00 -30.63
CA GLY A 53 3.53 23.83 -29.71
C GLY A 53 3.41 23.16 -28.34
N LEU A 54 3.21 23.97 -27.31
CA LEU A 54 2.78 23.48 -26.01
C LEU A 54 1.25 23.43 -26.08
N ALA A 55 0.66 22.23 -25.94
CA ALA A 55 -0.77 22.06 -25.69
C ALA A 55 -1.21 22.94 -24.49
N PRO A 56 -2.51 23.08 -24.15
CA PRO A 56 -2.92 23.90 -23.01
C PRO A 56 -2.05 23.60 -21.79
N VAL A 57 -1.28 24.59 -21.35
CA VAL A 57 -0.13 24.34 -20.49
C VAL A 57 -0.54 24.08 -19.05
N ASN A 58 -1.74 24.51 -18.64
CA ASN A 58 -2.21 24.47 -17.26
C ASN A 58 -2.12 23.06 -16.64
N PRO A 59 -2.69 21.98 -17.22
CA PRO A 59 -2.55 20.64 -16.64
C PRO A 59 -1.09 20.21 -16.44
N THR A 60 -0.21 20.58 -17.36
CA THR A 60 1.22 20.29 -17.25
C THR A 60 1.90 21.10 -16.15
N LEU A 61 1.55 22.36 -15.95
CA LEU A 61 2.10 23.17 -14.85
C LEU A 61 1.74 22.56 -13.49
N TYR A 62 0.48 22.16 -13.31
CA TYR A 62 0.05 21.54 -12.05
C TYR A 62 0.67 20.16 -11.83
N SER A 63 0.86 19.37 -12.89
CA SER A 63 1.54 18.07 -12.76
C SER A 63 3.01 18.22 -12.44
N VAL A 64 3.69 19.21 -13.04
CA VAL A 64 5.09 19.54 -12.72
C VAL A 64 5.21 20.12 -11.32
N ALA A 65 4.29 20.96 -10.86
CA ALA A 65 4.33 21.49 -9.50
C ALA A 65 4.20 20.39 -8.44
N ALA A 66 3.42 19.35 -8.72
CA ALA A 66 3.29 18.19 -7.84
C ALA A 66 4.54 17.29 -7.84
N SER A 67 5.15 17.04 -9.01
CA SER A 67 6.28 16.12 -9.14
C SER A 67 7.65 16.77 -8.92
N THR A 68 7.77 18.05 -9.27
CA THR A 68 9.00 18.85 -9.28
C THR A 68 8.71 20.26 -8.73
N PRO A 69 8.41 20.42 -7.43
CA PRO A 69 8.08 21.72 -6.85
C PRO A 69 9.17 22.78 -7.06
N SER A 70 10.44 22.37 -7.20
CA SER A 70 11.57 23.27 -7.46
C SER A 70 11.52 23.99 -8.81
N ALA A 71 10.61 23.61 -9.72
CA ALA A 71 10.35 24.36 -10.95
C ALA A 71 9.62 25.69 -10.70
N PHE A 72 9.13 25.90 -9.47
CA PHE A 72 8.43 27.11 -9.05
C PHE A 72 9.05 27.68 -7.77
N HIS A 73 9.11 29.01 -7.68
CA HIS A 73 9.39 29.72 -6.46
C HIS A 73 8.05 30.12 -5.81
N ASP A 74 7.65 29.29 -4.84
CA ASP A 74 6.46 29.47 -4.01
C ASP A 74 6.57 30.75 -3.14
N ILE A 75 5.61 31.65 -3.31
CA ILE A 75 5.55 32.95 -2.63
C ILE A 75 4.62 32.82 -1.43
N LYS A 76 5.21 32.70 -0.24
CA LYS A 76 4.46 32.36 0.99
C LYS A 76 4.02 33.57 1.83
N THR A 77 4.34 34.77 1.37
CA THR A 77 4.16 36.00 2.14
C THR A 77 3.67 37.12 1.23
N GLY A 78 2.73 37.91 1.74
CA GLY A 78 2.08 38.98 0.98
C GLY A 78 0.59 38.73 0.85
N ASN A 79 -0.11 39.65 0.20
CA ASN A 79 -1.54 39.56 -0.04
C ASN A 79 -1.92 40.44 -1.25
N ASN A 80 -3.12 40.24 -1.78
CA ASN A 80 -3.75 41.15 -2.75
C ASN A 80 -4.95 41.87 -2.13
N LEU A 81 -4.87 42.21 -0.83
CA LEU A 81 -5.95 42.88 -0.12
C LEU A 81 -6.11 44.32 -0.61
N VAL A 82 -7.27 44.63 -1.18
CA VAL A 82 -7.64 45.99 -1.56
C VAL A 82 -8.54 46.62 -0.48
N PRO A 83 -8.34 47.90 -0.11
CA PRO A 83 -9.24 48.61 0.79
C PRO A 83 -10.68 48.60 0.29
N CYS A 84 -11.60 48.19 1.17
CA CYS A 84 -13.03 48.24 0.95
C CYS A 84 -13.67 49.20 1.96
N THR A 85 -13.40 50.48 1.75
CA THR A 85 -13.96 51.58 2.52
C THR A 85 -14.57 52.60 1.57
N ALA A 86 -15.45 53.47 2.06
CA ALA A 86 -16.01 54.55 1.24
C ALA A 86 -14.87 55.34 0.55
N PRO A 87 -14.97 55.66 -0.76
CA PRO A 87 -16.16 55.60 -1.62
C PRO A 87 -16.35 54.29 -2.41
N SER A 88 -15.58 53.23 -2.14
CA SER A 88 -15.70 51.94 -2.85
C SER A 88 -17.11 51.37 -2.71
N THR A 89 -17.68 50.91 -3.82
CA THR A 89 -19.02 50.30 -3.88
C THR A 89 -18.94 48.77 -3.69
N ASN A 90 -20.06 48.15 -3.29
CA ASN A 90 -20.20 46.69 -3.12
C ASN A 90 -19.30 46.05 -2.04
N CYS A 91 -18.87 46.79 -1.02
CA CYS A 91 -18.19 46.21 0.14
C CYS A 91 -19.18 45.39 0.98
N PRO A 92 -18.90 44.09 1.26
CA PRO A 92 -19.71 43.31 2.18
C PRO A 92 -19.76 43.97 3.56
N THR A 93 -20.92 43.92 4.21
CA THR A 93 -21.12 44.53 5.54
C THR A 93 -20.08 44.04 6.55
N GLY A 94 -19.42 44.98 7.22
CA GLY A 94 -18.39 44.66 8.22
C GLY A 94 -16.99 44.37 7.64
N THR A 95 -16.78 44.54 6.34
CA THR A 95 -15.49 44.30 5.68
C THR A 95 -14.79 45.62 5.38
N THR A 96 -13.52 45.75 5.77
CA THR A 96 -12.67 46.92 5.49
C THR A 96 -11.65 46.68 4.38
N GLN A 97 -11.42 45.43 4.00
CA GLN A 97 -10.50 44.99 2.94
C GLN A 97 -10.98 43.69 2.30
N ILE A 98 -10.75 43.52 0.99
CA ILE A 98 -11.12 42.30 0.24
C ILE A 98 -9.89 41.74 -0.46
N GLY A 99 -9.70 40.43 -0.42
CA GLY A 99 -8.62 39.73 -1.12
C GLY A 99 -8.19 38.47 -0.37
N PHE A 100 -7.05 37.94 -0.77
CA PHE A 100 -6.46 36.70 -0.27
C PHE A 100 -5.05 36.96 0.25
N SER A 101 -4.57 36.09 1.13
CA SER A 101 -3.19 36.10 1.61
C SER A 101 -2.42 34.96 0.97
N ALA A 102 -1.17 35.21 0.63
CA ALA A 102 -0.29 34.21 0.05
C ALA A 102 0.05 33.13 1.10
N GLY A 103 0.30 31.91 0.65
CA GLY A 103 0.45 30.73 1.50
C GLY A 103 1.44 29.73 0.94
N ALA A 104 1.57 28.55 1.58
CA ALA A 104 2.40 27.49 1.03
C ALA A 104 1.65 26.74 -0.08
N GLY A 105 2.31 26.56 -1.22
CA GLY A 105 1.73 25.88 -2.39
C GLY A 105 0.88 26.83 -3.24
N TYR A 106 -0.19 26.30 -3.84
CA TYR A 106 -1.09 27.13 -4.65
C TYR A 106 -1.91 28.08 -3.76
N ASP A 107 -1.95 29.37 -4.13
CA ASP A 107 -2.83 30.37 -3.50
C ASP A 107 -3.50 31.31 -4.53
N GLU A 108 -4.52 32.05 -4.10
CA GLU A 108 -5.27 32.99 -4.95
C GLU A 108 -4.56 34.34 -5.16
N VAL A 109 -3.32 34.49 -4.67
CA VAL A 109 -2.51 35.70 -4.83
C VAL A 109 -1.49 35.52 -5.96
N THR A 110 -0.77 34.40 -5.96
CA THR A 110 0.38 34.11 -6.82
C THR A 110 0.29 32.77 -7.53
N GLY A 111 -0.74 31.97 -7.27
CA GLY A 111 -0.92 30.65 -7.88
C GLY A 111 0.20 29.70 -7.44
N LEU A 112 0.86 29.05 -8.40
CA LEU A 112 2.02 28.18 -8.13
C LEU A 112 3.30 28.96 -7.80
N GLY A 113 3.27 30.29 -7.90
CA GLY A 113 4.43 31.17 -7.75
C GLY A 113 5.14 31.48 -9.07
N SER A 114 6.36 32.03 -8.98
CA SER A 114 7.16 32.37 -10.17
C SER A 114 7.91 31.16 -10.71
N VAL A 115 8.20 31.15 -12.02
CA VAL A 115 8.76 29.97 -12.70
C VAL A 115 10.28 30.03 -12.77
N ASP A 116 10.95 28.94 -12.39
CA ASP A 116 12.32 28.67 -12.82
C ASP A 116 12.28 28.06 -14.23
N GLY A 117 12.65 28.87 -15.24
CA GLY A 117 12.53 28.47 -16.64
C GLY A 117 13.35 27.24 -17.01
N PHE A 118 14.52 27.03 -16.39
CA PHE A 118 15.38 25.89 -16.69
C PHE A 118 14.89 24.62 -16.02
N ALA A 119 14.48 24.70 -14.75
CA ALA A 119 13.89 23.58 -14.04
C ALA A 119 12.56 23.14 -14.68
N LEU A 120 11.73 24.09 -15.11
CA LEU A 120 10.49 23.80 -15.84
C LEU A 120 10.77 23.14 -17.20
N ALA A 121 11.73 23.63 -17.97
CA ALA A 121 12.11 23.04 -19.26
C ALA A 121 12.56 21.58 -19.11
N GLN A 122 13.39 21.28 -18.12
CA GLN A 122 13.84 19.92 -17.83
C GLN A 122 12.71 19.01 -17.36
N ALA A 123 11.83 19.51 -16.49
CA ALA A 123 10.68 18.75 -16.01
C ALA A 123 9.72 18.40 -17.17
N MET A 124 9.42 19.37 -18.04
CA MET A 124 8.56 19.15 -19.21
C MET A 124 9.20 18.30 -20.31
N GLY A 125 10.54 18.28 -20.42
CA GLY A 125 11.27 17.43 -21.35
C GLY A 125 11.48 15.99 -20.85
N SER A 126 11.21 15.73 -19.58
CA SER A 126 11.33 14.39 -19.01
C SER A 126 10.15 13.53 -19.42
N ALA A 127 10.42 12.30 -19.88
CA ALA A 127 9.38 11.38 -20.31
C ALA A 127 8.30 11.18 -19.22
N PRO A 128 7.00 11.14 -19.59
CA PRO A 128 5.93 10.84 -18.65
C PRO A 128 6.18 9.52 -17.93
N GLY A 129 5.90 9.49 -16.63
CA GLY A 129 6.09 8.29 -15.82
C GLY A 129 5.27 8.32 -14.54
N PHE A 130 5.54 7.41 -13.62
CA PHE A 130 4.83 7.34 -12.36
C PHE A 130 5.75 6.90 -11.23
N THR A 131 5.35 7.16 -9.99
CA THR A 131 5.92 6.57 -8.77
C THR A 131 4.85 5.82 -7.99
N LEU A 132 5.27 4.86 -7.17
CA LEU A 132 4.39 4.07 -6.31
C LEU A 132 4.83 4.23 -4.85
N ALA A 133 3.89 4.51 -3.95
CA ALA A 133 4.14 4.60 -2.52
C ALA A 133 2.96 4.01 -1.73
N PRO A 134 3.17 3.43 -0.54
CA PRO A 134 2.05 3.01 0.31
C PRO A 134 1.16 4.21 0.67
N THR A 135 -0.17 4.05 0.55
CA THR A 135 -1.11 5.14 0.86
C THR A 135 -0.95 5.56 2.32
N GLY A 136 -0.85 6.87 2.56
CA GLY A 136 -0.72 7.42 3.92
C GLY A 136 0.62 7.12 4.62
N GLY A 137 1.64 6.66 3.89
CA GLY A 137 2.96 6.34 4.47
C GLY A 137 2.98 5.07 5.32
N VAL A 138 1.96 4.22 5.21
CA VAL A 138 1.86 2.97 5.99
C VAL A 138 2.86 1.95 5.45
N SER A 139 3.99 1.79 6.12
CA SER A 139 5.06 0.85 5.72
C SER A 139 4.91 -0.55 6.33
N SER A 140 3.93 -0.77 7.23
CA SER A 140 3.70 -2.05 7.89
C SER A 140 2.21 -2.39 8.03
N LEU A 141 1.85 -3.62 7.69
CA LEU A 141 0.51 -4.19 7.84
C LEU A 141 0.58 -5.42 8.75
N GLN A 142 -0.43 -5.63 9.58
CA GLN A 142 -0.48 -6.77 10.51
C GLN A 142 -1.67 -7.67 10.19
N VAL A 143 -1.44 -8.98 10.03
CA VAL A 143 -2.47 -9.97 9.73
C VAL A 143 -2.38 -11.14 10.69
N ALA A 144 -3.52 -11.60 11.21
CA ALA A 144 -3.59 -12.83 11.99
C ALA A 144 -3.67 -14.05 11.05
N GLN A 145 -3.10 -15.19 11.46
CA GLN A 145 -3.18 -16.43 10.68
C GLN A 145 -4.62 -16.79 10.31
N GLY A 146 -4.88 -17.11 9.04
CA GLY A 146 -6.22 -17.41 8.53
C GLY A 146 -7.05 -16.18 8.17
N SER A 147 -6.53 -14.97 8.35
CA SER A 147 -7.20 -13.72 8.01
C SER A 147 -6.64 -13.10 6.74
N SER A 148 -7.41 -12.17 6.17
CA SER A 148 -7.00 -11.33 5.06
C SER A 148 -6.86 -9.87 5.50
N ILE A 149 -5.88 -9.16 4.96
CA ILE A 149 -5.69 -7.72 5.12
C ILE A 149 -5.57 -7.05 3.76
N THR A 150 -6.07 -5.82 3.65
CA THR A 150 -5.93 -5.01 2.44
C THR A 150 -4.84 -3.98 2.62
N GLY A 151 -3.85 -3.98 1.73
CA GLY A 151 -2.87 -2.92 1.58
C GLY A 151 -3.22 -2.04 0.38
N THR A 152 -3.04 -0.72 0.49
CA THR A 152 -3.26 0.21 -0.61
C THR A 152 -1.97 0.90 -1.02
N VAL A 153 -1.78 1.07 -2.32
CA VAL A 153 -0.65 1.77 -2.93
C VAL A 153 -1.19 2.96 -3.70
N HIS A 154 -0.69 4.14 -3.36
CA HIS A 154 -0.94 5.37 -4.07
C HIS A 154 0.01 5.49 -5.27
N LEU A 155 -0.55 5.80 -6.43
CA LEU A 155 0.21 6.13 -7.62
C LEU A 155 0.27 7.64 -7.78
N THR A 156 1.47 8.17 -7.99
CA THR A 156 1.66 9.59 -8.33
C THR A 156 2.17 9.68 -9.77
N ALA A 157 1.37 10.29 -10.63
CA ALA A 157 1.74 10.57 -12.01
C ALA A 157 2.84 11.64 -12.06
N ILE A 158 3.83 11.43 -12.93
CA ILE A 158 4.94 12.36 -13.20
C ILE A 158 4.76 12.87 -14.63
N ASN A 159 4.87 14.18 -14.82
CA ASN A 159 4.81 14.86 -16.12
C ASN A 159 3.54 14.49 -16.91
N SER A 160 2.38 14.60 -16.26
CA SER A 160 1.06 14.33 -16.86
C SER A 160 0.91 12.93 -17.45
N PHE A 161 1.51 11.91 -16.82
CA PHE A 161 1.32 10.52 -17.21
C PHE A 161 -0.17 10.12 -17.10
N THR A 162 -0.76 9.77 -18.25
CA THR A 162 -2.15 9.31 -18.38
C THR A 162 -2.26 7.83 -18.75
N GLY A 163 -1.15 7.10 -18.71
CA GLY A 163 -1.13 5.68 -19.02
C GLY A 163 -1.83 4.85 -17.93
N GLN A 164 -2.42 3.73 -18.33
CA GLN A 164 -2.92 2.74 -17.38
C GLN A 164 -1.76 1.90 -16.83
N VAL A 165 -1.83 1.57 -15.54
CA VAL A 165 -0.82 0.76 -14.86
C VAL A 165 -1.40 -0.60 -14.49
N THR A 166 -0.71 -1.66 -14.91
CA THR A 166 -0.99 -3.03 -14.50
C THR A 166 -0.12 -3.37 -13.29
N TYR A 167 -0.73 -3.95 -12.27
CA TYR A 167 -0.05 -4.28 -11.02
C TYR A 167 0.19 -5.78 -10.88
N THR A 168 1.34 -6.13 -10.34
CA THR A 168 1.63 -7.48 -9.84
C THR A 168 2.07 -7.39 -8.39
N CYS A 169 1.61 -8.35 -7.59
CA CYS A 169 2.01 -8.47 -6.20
C CYS A 169 2.83 -9.74 -6.03
N THR A 170 4.00 -9.60 -5.42
CA THR A 170 4.87 -10.72 -5.08
C THR A 170 4.96 -10.83 -3.57
N ASP A 171 4.64 -12.02 -3.08
CA ASP A 171 4.65 -12.36 -1.67
C ASP A 171 5.80 -13.35 -1.41
N SER A 172 6.60 -13.07 -0.38
CA SER A 172 7.73 -13.90 0.03
C SER A 172 7.35 -14.96 1.07
N VAL A 173 6.11 -14.95 1.60
CA VAL A 173 5.69 -15.90 2.64
C VAL A 173 5.17 -17.20 2.03
N SER A 174 5.54 -18.32 2.64
CA SER A 174 4.93 -19.61 2.32
C SER A 174 3.48 -19.65 2.81
N GLU A 175 2.58 -20.14 1.96
CA GLU A 175 1.14 -20.30 2.28
C GLU A 175 0.38 -19.00 2.52
N SER A 176 0.83 -17.88 1.97
CA SER A 176 0.02 -16.69 1.77
C SER A 176 -0.19 -16.43 0.28
N THR A 177 -1.23 -15.67 -0.03
CA THR A 177 -1.48 -15.18 -1.39
C THR A 177 -1.69 -13.68 -1.36
N CYS A 178 -0.97 -12.96 -2.22
CA CYS A 178 -1.23 -11.55 -2.48
C CYS A 178 -1.89 -11.40 -3.84
N THR A 179 -3.13 -10.91 -3.85
CA THR A 179 -3.87 -10.63 -5.07
C THR A 179 -4.02 -9.12 -5.27
N GLY A 180 -3.54 -8.64 -6.43
CA GLY A 180 -3.73 -7.27 -6.86
C GLY A 180 -4.99 -7.08 -7.71
N PRO A 181 -5.23 -5.85 -8.18
CA PRO A 181 -6.28 -5.54 -9.13
C PRO A 181 -6.13 -6.37 -10.42
N SER A 182 -7.23 -6.92 -10.94
CA SER A 182 -7.23 -7.71 -12.18
C SER A 182 -7.23 -6.86 -13.45
N THR A 183 -7.58 -5.58 -13.34
CA THR A 183 -7.62 -4.62 -14.44
C THR A 183 -6.55 -3.55 -14.25
N ALA A 184 -6.07 -3.02 -15.36
CA ALA A 184 -5.21 -1.85 -15.31
C ALA A 184 -6.00 -0.66 -14.72
N ILE A 185 -5.35 0.11 -13.86
CA ILE A 185 -5.95 1.25 -13.17
C ILE A 185 -5.39 2.53 -13.79
N ASP A 186 -6.25 3.53 -13.95
CA ASP A 186 -5.84 4.86 -14.40
C ASP A 186 -4.89 5.52 -13.39
N SER A 187 -4.06 6.45 -13.86
CA SER A 187 -2.98 7.07 -13.09
C SER A 187 -3.43 8.02 -11.95
N THR A 188 -4.70 7.99 -11.56
CA THR A 188 -5.30 8.86 -10.55
C THR A 188 -5.95 8.09 -9.39
N GLN A 189 -5.95 6.75 -9.42
CA GLN A 189 -6.60 5.95 -8.38
C GLN A 189 -5.62 5.05 -7.62
N ASP A 190 -5.94 4.84 -6.34
CA ASP A 190 -5.20 3.92 -5.47
C ASP A 190 -5.45 2.46 -5.86
N ALA A 191 -4.39 1.67 -5.88
CA ALA A 191 -4.45 0.24 -6.11
C ALA A 191 -4.58 -0.51 -4.78
N SER A 192 -5.59 -1.39 -4.68
CA SER A 192 -5.82 -2.23 -3.50
C SER A 192 -5.31 -3.64 -3.70
N PHE A 193 -4.60 -4.17 -2.71
CA PHE A 193 -4.03 -5.52 -2.70
C PHE A 193 -4.57 -6.29 -1.51
N VAL A 194 -5.13 -7.46 -1.74
CA VAL A 194 -5.62 -8.34 -0.68
C VAL A 194 -4.59 -9.42 -0.40
N ILE A 195 -4.12 -9.46 0.84
CA ILE A 195 -3.16 -10.45 1.31
C ILE A 195 -3.90 -11.41 2.20
N THR A 196 -3.94 -12.68 1.82
CA THR A 196 -4.64 -13.74 2.56
C THR A 196 -3.63 -14.71 3.15
N SER A 197 -3.72 -14.92 4.46
CA SER A 197 -2.95 -15.95 5.16
C SER A 197 -3.78 -17.21 5.37
N LYS A 198 -3.12 -18.37 5.40
CA LYS A 198 -3.74 -19.67 5.66
C LYS A 198 -3.79 -19.95 7.17
N ALA A 199 -4.95 -20.40 7.64
CA ALA A 199 -5.17 -20.74 9.04
C ALA A 199 -4.42 -22.04 9.42
N PRO A 200 -3.93 -22.16 10.67
CA PRO A 200 -3.40 -23.41 11.18
C PRO A 200 -4.52 -24.46 11.28
N ILE A 201 -4.31 -25.64 10.71
CA ILE A 201 -5.25 -26.76 10.84
C ILE A 201 -4.71 -27.71 11.90
N ALA A 202 -5.26 -27.60 13.11
CA ALA A 202 -5.11 -28.63 14.13
C ALA A 202 -6.31 -29.58 14.06
N ARG A 203 -6.08 -30.85 13.72
CA ARG A 203 -7.13 -31.86 13.80
C ARG A 203 -7.57 -32.01 15.27
N LEU A 204 -8.85 -31.81 15.54
CA LEU A 204 -9.44 -32.12 16.84
C LEU A 204 -9.39 -33.64 17.05
N GLU A 205 -8.44 -34.10 17.85
CA GLU A 205 -8.33 -35.50 18.23
C GLU A 205 -9.48 -35.80 19.20
N ARG A 206 -10.45 -36.60 18.74
CA ARG A 206 -11.62 -36.95 19.57
C ARG A 206 -11.10 -37.74 20.79
N PRO A 207 -11.46 -37.37 22.04
CA PRO A 207 -10.91 -37.98 23.25
C PRO A 207 -11.31 -39.46 23.50
N PHE A 208 -11.95 -40.12 22.54
CA PHE A 208 -12.54 -41.45 22.71
C PHE A 208 -11.78 -42.61 22.05
N ASP A 209 -10.59 -42.39 21.50
CA ASP A 209 -9.73 -43.50 21.05
C ASP A 209 -8.82 -44.02 22.18
N ARG A 210 -9.39 -44.08 23.40
CA ARG A 210 -8.75 -44.69 24.55
C ARG A 210 -8.94 -46.19 24.46
N ASP A 211 -7.95 -46.84 23.85
CA ASP A 211 -7.59 -48.25 24.02
C ASP A 211 -8.78 -49.21 24.22
N SER A 212 -9.15 -49.89 23.14
CA SER A 212 -9.97 -51.12 23.15
C SER A 212 -9.34 -52.29 23.95
N ARG A 213 -8.25 -52.03 24.69
CA ARG A 213 -7.55 -52.96 25.58
C ARG A 213 -8.29 -53.26 26.88
N ILE A 214 -9.30 -52.47 27.27
CA ILE A 214 -9.97 -52.63 28.58
C ILE A 214 -11.03 -53.75 28.57
N LEU A 215 -11.52 -54.19 27.40
CA LEU A 215 -12.53 -55.27 27.34
C LEU A 215 -11.95 -56.69 27.35
N TYR A 216 -10.63 -56.86 27.19
CA TYR A 216 -9.98 -58.17 27.33
C TYR A 216 -9.54 -58.48 28.78
N ALA A 217 -9.48 -57.48 29.66
CA ALA A 217 -9.04 -57.65 31.05
C ALA A 217 -10.13 -58.22 31.98
N THR A 218 -11.40 -58.21 31.58
CA THR A 218 -12.52 -58.69 32.42
C THR A 218 -12.94 -60.14 32.14
N LEU A 219 -12.44 -60.75 31.06
CA LEU A 219 -12.75 -62.15 30.71
C LEU A 219 -11.76 -63.18 31.29
N LEU A 220 -10.64 -62.74 31.87
CA LEU A 220 -9.59 -63.64 32.39
C LEU A 220 -9.67 -64.03 33.88
N PRO A 221 -10.35 -63.32 34.81
CA PRO A 221 -10.52 -63.85 36.17
C PRO A 221 -11.75 -64.76 36.32
N GLY A 222 -12.75 -64.64 35.44
CA GLY A 222 -14.05 -65.33 35.59
C GLY A 222 -14.02 -66.84 35.30
N VAL A 223 -13.09 -67.31 34.48
CA VAL A 223 -13.03 -68.73 34.08
C VAL A 223 -12.04 -69.54 34.94
N PHE A 224 -11.05 -68.89 35.55
CA PHE A 224 -10.11 -69.57 36.46
C PHE A 224 -10.66 -69.77 37.88
N GLY A 225 -11.67 -69.00 38.31
CA GLY A 225 -12.28 -69.14 39.63
C GLY A 225 -13.20 -70.35 39.82
N ILE A 226 -13.66 -70.99 38.74
CA ILE A 226 -14.63 -72.10 38.82
C ILE A 226 -13.96 -73.48 38.96
N VAL A 227 -12.64 -73.60 38.72
CA VAL A 227 -11.98 -74.93 38.72
C VAL A 227 -11.46 -75.35 40.12
N VAL A 228 -11.47 -74.48 41.12
CA VAL A 228 -10.88 -74.78 42.44
C VAL A 228 -11.86 -75.40 43.46
N VAL A 229 -13.17 -75.48 43.18
CA VAL A 229 -14.16 -75.99 44.16
C VAL A 229 -14.50 -77.49 43.99
N ALA A 230 -13.98 -78.19 42.98
CA ALA A 230 -14.29 -79.60 42.74
C ALA A 230 -13.12 -80.57 42.96
N SER A 231 -12.26 -80.35 43.97
CA SER A 231 -11.24 -81.33 44.38
C SER A 231 -11.70 -82.17 45.58
N SER A 232 -12.77 -82.94 45.42
CA SER A 232 -12.96 -84.12 46.28
C SER A 232 -13.70 -85.23 45.53
N ARG A 233 -12.94 -86.01 44.75
CA ARG A 233 -12.95 -87.49 44.74
C ARG A 233 -12.24 -88.01 43.49
N LYS A 234 -11.31 -88.93 43.74
CA LYS A 234 -10.59 -89.83 42.81
C LYS A 234 -11.20 -89.90 41.41
N ARG A 235 -10.45 -89.53 40.36
CA ARG A 235 -10.70 -90.02 38.99
C ARG A 235 -9.50 -89.83 38.04
N SER A 236 -9.02 -90.99 37.55
CA SER A 236 -8.52 -91.32 36.20
C SER A 236 -7.52 -90.41 35.50
N LEU A 237 -6.30 -90.94 35.31
CA LEU A 237 -5.17 -90.43 34.49
C LEU A 237 -5.52 -90.02 33.04
N ARG A 238 -6.71 -90.35 32.53
CA ARG A 238 -7.13 -89.97 31.16
C ARG A 238 -7.68 -88.53 31.08
N SER A 239 -8.14 -87.94 32.18
CA SER A 239 -8.73 -86.59 32.19
C SER A 239 -7.69 -85.45 32.19
N VAL A 240 -6.44 -85.74 32.59
CA VAL A 240 -5.36 -84.73 32.67
C VAL A 240 -4.76 -84.45 31.27
N ARG A 241 -4.87 -85.40 30.33
CA ARG A 241 -4.36 -85.25 28.96
C ARG A 241 -5.19 -84.31 28.09
N PHE A 242 -6.50 -84.22 28.32
CA PHE A 242 -7.37 -83.29 27.60
C PHE A 242 -7.20 -81.84 28.07
N LEU A 243 -6.87 -81.63 29.35
CA LEU A 243 -6.65 -80.31 29.92
C LEU A 243 -5.31 -79.70 29.49
N GLY A 244 -4.27 -80.53 29.32
CA GLY A 244 -2.98 -80.08 28.76
C GLY A 244 -3.09 -79.61 27.31
N LEU A 245 -3.94 -80.24 26.51
CA LEU A 245 -4.11 -79.90 25.08
C LEU A 245 -4.85 -78.57 24.89
N LEU A 246 -5.81 -78.25 25.77
CA LEU A 246 -6.49 -76.94 25.80
C LEU A 246 -5.57 -75.80 26.28
N MET A 247 -4.63 -76.08 27.18
CA MET A 247 -3.65 -75.08 27.65
C MET A 247 -2.63 -74.73 26.56
N VAL A 248 -2.24 -75.71 25.73
CA VAL A 248 -1.30 -75.51 24.60
C VAL A 248 -1.97 -74.80 23.41
N LEU A 249 -3.26 -75.07 23.13
CA LEU A 249 -4.04 -74.34 22.14
C LEU A 249 -4.35 -72.89 22.56
N GLY A 250 -4.55 -72.64 23.86
CA GLY A 250 -4.76 -71.29 24.41
C GLY A 250 -3.51 -70.41 24.38
N PHE A 251 -2.31 -70.99 24.47
CA PHE A 251 -1.05 -70.25 24.34
C PHE A 251 -0.64 -69.97 22.87
N SER A 252 -1.23 -70.68 21.91
CA SER A 252 -0.90 -70.53 20.47
C SER A 252 -1.61 -69.37 19.78
N THR A 253 -2.57 -68.70 20.42
CA THR A 253 -3.30 -67.54 19.86
C THR A 253 -2.73 -66.18 20.31
N ILE A 254 -1.67 -66.17 21.12
CA ILE A 254 -1.10 -64.94 21.73
C ILE A 254 -0.09 -64.23 20.81
N TRP A 255 0.22 -64.79 19.64
CA TRP A 255 1.15 -64.21 18.66
C TRP A 255 0.46 -63.67 17.40
N LEU A 256 -0.66 -62.95 17.56
CA LEU A 256 -1.10 -62.01 16.53
C LEU A 256 -0.38 -60.68 16.78
N GLY A 257 0.76 -60.51 16.11
CA GLY A 257 1.51 -59.25 16.08
C GLY A 257 0.60 -58.11 15.63
N SER A 258 0.24 -57.25 16.58
CA SER A 258 -0.47 -56.00 16.30
C SER A 258 0.49 -55.03 15.64
N CYS A 259 0.36 -54.85 14.32
CA CYS A 259 1.00 -53.76 13.60
C CYS A 259 0.17 -52.50 13.86
N GLY A 260 0.49 -51.79 14.95
CA GLY A 260 -0.12 -50.49 15.27
C GLY A 260 0.47 -49.40 14.38
N GLY A 261 -0.19 -49.11 13.26
CA GLY A 261 0.16 -47.97 12.40
C GLY A 261 -0.21 -46.65 13.07
N SER A 262 0.78 -45.84 13.42
CA SER A 262 0.58 -44.47 13.91
C SER A 262 0.20 -43.57 12.73
N ASN A 263 -1.11 -43.32 12.56
CA ASN A 263 -1.62 -42.35 11.60
C ASN A 263 -1.41 -40.92 12.13
N HIS A 264 -0.20 -40.37 11.94
CA HIS A 264 0.02 -38.94 12.07
C HIS A 264 -0.61 -38.25 10.86
N GLY A 265 -1.84 -37.75 11.04
CA GLY A 265 -2.44 -36.85 10.06
C GLY A 265 -1.53 -35.63 9.85
N PRO A 266 -1.53 -35.01 8.65
CA PRO A 266 -0.72 -33.83 8.39
C PRO A 266 -1.08 -32.71 9.39
N LYS A 267 -0.10 -32.22 10.14
CA LYS A 267 -0.21 -30.97 10.91
C LYS A 267 0.23 -29.84 9.98
N ASP A 268 -0.70 -28.96 9.65
CA ASP A 268 -0.43 -27.80 8.82
C ASP A 268 -0.40 -26.55 9.73
N PRO A 269 0.78 -25.97 10.00
CA PRO A 269 0.92 -24.82 10.89
C PRO A 269 0.36 -23.52 10.29
N GLY A 270 -0.12 -23.53 9.04
CA GLY A 270 -0.55 -22.34 8.33
C GLY A 270 0.61 -21.40 8.01
N THR A 271 0.28 -20.18 7.58
CA THR A 271 1.28 -19.16 7.24
C THR A 271 2.21 -18.89 8.43
N PRO A 272 3.54 -19.03 8.30
CA PRO A 272 4.45 -18.89 9.44
C PRO A 272 4.44 -17.46 9.99
N THR A 273 4.41 -17.31 11.32
CA THR A 273 4.49 -15.99 11.97
C THR A 273 5.84 -15.34 11.75
N GLY A 274 5.87 -14.04 11.47
CA GLY A 274 7.11 -13.32 11.20
C GLY A 274 6.85 -12.00 10.49
N SER A 275 7.94 -11.30 10.18
CA SER A 275 7.91 -10.10 9.35
C SER A 275 8.42 -10.43 7.96
N TYR A 276 7.64 -10.07 6.95
CA TYR A 276 7.92 -10.38 5.56
C TYR A 276 7.78 -9.15 4.69
N THR A 277 8.39 -9.18 3.52
CA THR A 277 8.30 -8.08 2.56
C THR A 277 7.35 -8.46 1.45
N ILE A 278 6.34 -7.62 1.24
CA ILE A 278 5.46 -7.68 0.08
C ILE A 278 5.95 -6.64 -0.93
N THR A 279 6.22 -7.08 -2.15
CA THR A 279 6.70 -6.21 -3.22
C THR A 279 5.60 -6.07 -4.27
N VAL A 280 5.19 -4.83 -4.50
CA VAL A 280 4.22 -4.44 -5.52
C VAL A 280 4.98 -3.85 -6.70
N THR A 281 4.70 -4.36 -7.90
CA THR A 281 5.26 -3.86 -9.16
C THR A 281 4.15 -3.30 -10.03
N GLY A 282 4.27 -2.04 -10.44
CA GLY A 282 3.42 -1.42 -11.45
C GLY A 282 4.17 -1.33 -12.78
N THR A 283 3.49 -1.69 -13.87
CA THR A 283 4.03 -1.63 -15.23
C THR A 283 3.08 -0.88 -16.16
N SER A 284 3.61 0.00 -17.01
CA SER A 284 2.89 0.65 -18.10
C SER A 284 3.78 0.78 -19.32
N GLY A 285 3.49 0.03 -20.39
CA GLY A 285 4.36 -0.06 -21.56
C GLY A 285 5.76 -0.57 -21.17
N SER A 286 6.79 0.25 -21.40
CA SER A 286 8.19 -0.04 -21.01
C SER A 286 8.57 0.47 -19.61
N LEU A 287 7.68 1.19 -18.92
CA LEU A 287 7.93 1.76 -17.61
C LEU A 287 7.57 0.76 -16.52
N THR A 288 8.54 0.44 -15.66
CA THR A 288 8.34 -0.42 -14.49
C THR A 288 8.79 0.30 -13.22
N ARG A 289 7.95 0.24 -12.18
CA ARG A 289 8.21 0.84 -10.86
C ARG A 289 7.77 -0.13 -9.76
N GLN A 290 8.48 -0.10 -8.65
CA GLN A 290 8.23 -1.01 -7.53
C GLN A 290 8.15 -0.24 -6.21
N THR A 291 7.35 -0.77 -5.29
CA THR A 291 7.29 -0.33 -3.90
C THR A 291 7.09 -1.55 -3.01
N SER A 292 7.40 -1.42 -1.73
CA SER A 292 7.33 -2.53 -0.78
C SER A 292 6.84 -2.09 0.59
N PHE A 293 6.12 -2.96 1.27
CA PHE A 293 5.72 -2.78 2.67
C PHE A 293 5.94 -4.08 3.46
N THR A 294 6.02 -3.94 4.78
CA THR A 294 6.27 -5.04 5.71
C THR A 294 4.93 -5.68 6.12
N LEU A 295 4.78 -6.98 5.91
CA LEU A 295 3.67 -7.76 6.45
C LEU A 295 4.11 -8.47 7.74
N VAL A 296 3.44 -8.19 8.85
CA VAL A 296 3.65 -8.86 10.12
C VAL A 296 2.55 -9.89 10.32
N VAL A 297 2.90 -11.16 10.25
CA VAL A 297 1.99 -12.29 10.49
C VAL A 297 2.02 -12.64 11.98
N VAL A 298 0.88 -12.50 12.65
CA VAL A 298 0.68 -12.85 14.06
C VAL A 298 -0.25 -14.07 14.19
N LYS A 299 -0.25 -14.70 15.36
CA LYS A 299 -1.22 -15.77 15.68
C LYS A 299 -2.61 -15.21 15.90
#